data_AF-A0A6J7DY42-F1
#
_entry.id   AF-A0A6J7DY42-F1
#
_cell.length_a   1.000
_cell.length_b   1.000
_cell.length_c   1.000
_cell.angle_alpha   90.00
_cell.angle_beta   90.00
_cell.angle_gamma   90.00
#
_symmetry.space_group_name_H-M   'P 1'
#
loop_
_entity.id
_entity.type
_entity.pdbx_description
1 polymer ?
#
loop_
_entity_poly.entity_id
_entity_poly.type
_entity_poly.pdbx_seq_one_letter_code
_entity_poly.pdbx_strand_id
1 'polypeptide(L)'
;MGYAIEAPLDIPPICGLIGDLGGVSDAEMWEVFNMGCGLVAITPQEHADEAAAILSARHPGARRIGTVTDRPGTVSAPGGIVLGA
;
A
#
# COMPACT_ATOMS: atom_id res chain seq x y z
N MET A 1 -3.93 3.20 -15.63
CA MET A 1 -4.59 2.75 -14.38
C MET A 1 -3.91 3.44 -13.21
N GLY A 2 -4.68 3.79 -12.17
CA GLY A 2 -4.15 4.29 -10.90
C GLY A 2 -4.49 3.35 -9.76
N TYR A 3 -4.04 3.69 -8.56
CA TYR A 3 -4.22 2.86 -7.38
C TYR A 3 -4.56 3.72 -6.16
N ALA A 4 -5.47 3.24 -5.33
CA ALA A 4 -5.78 3.85 -4.04
C ALA A 4 -5.47 2.86 -2.93
N ILE A 5 -4.53 3.21 -2.05
CA ILE A 5 -4.22 2.47 -0.82
C ILE A 5 -5.10 3.06 0.29
N GLU A 6 -6.15 2.33 0.63
CA GLU A 6 -7.22 2.79 1.54
C GLU A 6 -7.09 2.17 2.94
N ALA A 7 -6.62 0.92 2.99
CA ALA A 7 -6.45 0.14 4.21
C ALA A 7 -5.04 -0.48 4.20
N PRO A 8 -3.98 0.32 4.39
CA PRO A 8 -2.60 -0.17 4.32
C PRO A 8 -2.38 -1.32 5.31
N LEU A 9 -1.37 -2.15 5.03
CA LEU A 9 -0.88 -3.12 6.02
C LEU A 9 -0.27 -2.39 7.22
N ASP A 10 0.03 -3.17 8.26
CA ASP A 10 0.62 -2.62 9.48
C ASP A 10 2.02 -2.12 9.14
N ILE A 11 2.24 -0.82 9.31
CA ILE A 11 3.51 -0.17 8.96
C ILE A 11 4.57 -0.61 9.97
N PRO A 12 5.68 -1.23 9.54
CA PRO A 12 6.74 -1.65 10.43
C PRO A 12 7.33 -0.44 11.18
N PRO A 13 7.63 -0.54 12.49
CA PRO A 13 8.18 0.58 13.27
C PRO A 13 9.46 1.20 12.70
N ILE A 14 10.25 0.41 11.95
CA ILE A 14 11.45 0.88 11.27
C ILE A 14 11.16 1.98 10.23
N CYS A 15 10.00 1.98 9.59
CA CYS A 15 9.62 3.05 8.66
C CYS A 15 9.48 4.40 9.40
N GLY A 16 8.88 4.40 10.59
CA GLY A 16 8.81 5.61 11.42
C GLY A 16 10.20 6.11 11.84
N LEU A 17 11.09 5.20 12.26
CA LEU A 17 12.46 5.56 12.63
C LEU A 17 13.26 6.15 11.45
N ILE A 18 13.06 5.63 10.23
CA ILE A 18 13.69 6.18 9.02
C ILE A 18 13.17 7.60 8.74
N GLY A 19 11.85 7.81 8.83
CA GLY A 19 11.24 9.13 8.70
C GLY A 19 11.81 10.13 9.68
N ASP A 20 11.78 9.79 10.98
CA ASP A 20 12.20 10.67 12.07
C ASP A 20 13.69 11.00 12.04
N LEU A 21 14.56 9.99 11.89
CA LEU A 21 16.01 10.18 11.95
C LEU A 21 16.61 10.68 10.63
N GLY A 22 15.99 10.31 9.50
CA GLY A 22 16.41 10.73 8.17
C GLY A 22 15.85 12.08 7.75
N GLY A 23 14.84 12.60 8.46
CA GLY A 23 14.11 13.80 8.04
C GLY A 23 13.35 13.58 6.74
N VAL A 24 12.88 12.36 6.50
CA VAL A 24 12.18 11.97 5.26
C VAL A 24 10.71 12.33 5.41
N SER A 25 10.14 13.02 4.41
CA SER A 25 8.73 13.39 4.42
C SER A 25 7.82 12.16 4.28
N ASP A 26 6.58 12.24 4.78
CA ASP A 26 5.62 11.13 4.60
C ASP A 26 5.42 10.79 3.11
N ALA A 27 5.36 11.79 2.22
CA ALA A 27 5.22 11.56 0.79
C ALA A 27 6.38 10.73 0.23
N GLU A 28 7.61 11.08 0.60
CA GLU A 28 8.82 10.36 0.19
C GLU A 28 8.89 8.97 0.84
N MET A 29 8.41 8.81 2.08
CA MET A 29 8.28 7.50 2.72
C MET A 29 7.41 6.56 1.89
N TRP A 30 6.27 7.04 1.37
CA TRP A 30 5.38 6.27 0.52
C TRP A 30 5.86 6.09 -0.93
N GLU A 31 6.73 6.97 -1.43
CA GLU A 31 7.30 6.87 -2.77
C GLU A 31 8.48 5.92 -2.85
N VAL A 32 9.35 5.92 -1.83
CA VAL A 32 10.63 5.20 -1.84
C VAL A 32 10.55 3.88 -1.10
N PHE A 33 9.77 3.80 -0.01
CA PHE A 33 9.72 2.62 0.85
C PHE A 33 8.41 1.86 0.68
N ASN A 34 8.45 0.56 0.92
CA ASN A 34 7.30 -0.32 0.74
C ASN A 34 6.19 -0.12 1.80
N MET A 35 6.48 0.62 2.87
CA MET A 35 5.57 0.88 3.99
C MET A 35 4.91 -0.38 4.58
N GLY A 36 5.61 -1.51 4.56
CA GLY A 36 5.13 -2.81 5.05
C GLY A 36 4.48 -3.70 3.99
N CYS A 37 4.29 -3.23 2.76
CA CYS A 37 3.67 -3.99 1.69
C CYS A 37 4.68 -4.30 0.57
N GLY A 38 5.34 -5.47 0.66
CA GLY A 38 6.33 -5.89 -0.34
C GLY A 38 5.75 -6.53 -1.61
N LEU A 39 4.46 -6.89 -1.60
CA LEU A 39 3.79 -7.53 -2.72
C LEU A 39 2.32 -7.10 -2.78
N VAL A 40 1.87 -6.74 -3.98
CA VAL A 40 0.48 -6.41 -4.27
C VAL A 40 -0.04 -7.37 -5.34
N ALA A 41 -1.20 -7.98 -5.10
CA ALA A 41 -1.92 -8.77 -6.09
C ALA A 41 -3.19 -8.02 -6.52
N ILE A 42 -3.41 -7.92 -7.83
CA ILE A 42 -4.59 -7.26 -8.42
C ILE A 42 -5.52 -8.34 -8.96
N THR A 43 -6.81 -8.23 -8.65
CA THR A 43 -7.84 -9.23 -8.95
C THR A 43 -9.17 -8.53 -9.18
N PRO A 44 -10.12 -9.13 -9.94
CA PRO A 44 -11.50 -8.66 -9.97
C PRO A 44 -12.09 -8.52 -8.57
N GLN A 45 -13.00 -7.55 -8.40
CA GLN A 45 -13.53 -7.19 -7.09
C GLN A 45 -14.23 -8.37 -6.40
N GLU A 46 -14.95 -9.19 -7.16
CA GLU A 46 -15.65 -10.39 -6.73
C GLU A 46 -14.71 -11.48 -6.16
N HIS A 47 -13.42 -11.45 -6.52
CA HIS A 47 -12.42 -12.43 -6.08
C HIS A 47 -11.44 -11.85 -5.05
N ALA A 48 -11.60 -10.59 -4.61
CA ALA A 48 -10.64 -9.94 -3.73
C ALA A 48 -10.48 -10.67 -2.38
N ASP A 49 -11.60 -11.05 -1.75
CA ASP A 49 -11.58 -11.68 -0.44
C ASP A 49 -11.08 -13.14 -0.51
N GLU A 50 -11.44 -13.86 -1.58
CA GLU A 50 -10.92 -15.20 -1.86
C GLU A 50 -9.40 -15.18 -2.08
N ALA A 51 -8.91 -14.25 -2.90
CA ALA A 51 -7.48 -14.08 -3.14
C ALA A 51 -6.73 -13.73 -1.85
N ALA A 52 -7.28 -12.84 -1.01
CA ALA A 52 -6.69 -12.52 0.28
C ALA A 52 -6.64 -13.75 1.21
N ALA A 53 -7.66 -14.59 1.23
CA ALA A 53 -7.67 -15.82 2.01
C ALA A 53 -6.56 -16.80 1.54
N ILE A 54 -6.41 -16.99 0.22
CA ILE A 54 -5.35 -17.84 -0.34
C ILE A 54 -3.96 -17.30 0.00
N LEU A 55 -3.75 -15.99 -0.12
CA LEU A 55 -2.47 -15.36 0.16
C LEU A 55 -2.13 -15.42 1.65
N SER A 56 -3.11 -15.15 2.53
CA SER A 56 -2.89 -15.13 3.98
C SER A 56 -2.48 -16.49 4.55
N ALA A 57 -2.83 -17.59 3.89
CA ALA A 57 -2.37 -18.93 4.25
C ALA A 57 -0.85 -19.13 4.11
N ARG A 58 -0.19 -18.37 3.23
CA ARG A 58 1.28 -18.42 3.01
C ARG A 58 2.00 -17.15 3.45
N HIS A 59 1.29 -16.03 3.50
CA HIS A 59 1.78 -14.71 3.86
C HIS A 59 0.86 -14.12 4.93
N PRO A 60 1.07 -14.47 6.22
CA PRO A 60 0.23 -14.00 7.31
C PRO A 60 0.08 -12.48 7.31
N GLY A 61 -1.15 -11.99 7.48
CA GLY A 61 -1.48 -10.56 7.43
C GLY A 61 -1.87 -10.03 6.04
N ALA A 62 -1.75 -10.84 4.98
CA ALA A 62 -2.27 -10.47 3.66
C ALA A 62 -3.78 -10.21 3.72
N ARG A 63 -4.20 -9.05 3.23
CA ARG A 63 -5.59 -8.58 3.22
C ARG A 63 -5.79 -7.63 2.05
N ARG A 64 -7.04 -7.31 1.73
CA ARG A 64 -7.35 -6.24 0.77
C ARG A 64 -6.84 -4.91 1.33
N ILE A 65 -6.04 -4.19 0.55
CA ILE A 65 -5.45 -2.90 0.94
C ILE A 65 -6.05 -1.69 0.23
N GLY A 66 -6.86 -1.91 -0.82
CA GLY A 66 -7.48 -0.82 -1.58
C GLY A 66 -7.98 -1.25 -2.96
N THR A 67 -7.99 -0.31 -3.89
CA THR A 67 -8.67 -0.44 -5.20
C THR A 67 -7.84 0.12 -6.36
N VAL A 68 -8.14 -0.37 -7.57
CA VAL A 68 -7.66 0.24 -8.83
C VAL A 68 -8.57 1.41 -9.17
N THR A 69 -8.00 2.51 -9.67
CA THR A 69 -8.74 3.73 -10.02
C THR A 69 -8.57 4.09 -11.50
N ASP A 70 -9.44 5.00 -11.96
CA ASP A 70 -9.47 5.54 -13.32
C ASP A 70 -8.46 6.67 -13.57
N ARG A 71 -7.63 7.03 -12.57
CA ARG A 71 -6.60 8.08 -12.65
C ARG A 71 -5.23 7.50 -13.03
N PRO A 72 -4.83 7.47 -14.31
CA PRO A 72 -3.64 6.75 -14.74
C PRO A 72 -2.35 7.36 -14.19
N GLY A 73 -1.43 6.52 -13.71
CA GLY A 73 -0.12 6.97 -13.20
C GLY A 73 -0.15 7.44 -11.75
N THR A 74 -1.34 7.61 -11.16
CA THR A 74 -1.48 8.13 -9.80
C THR A 74 -1.60 7.00 -8.77
N VAL A 75 -0.92 7.17 -7.63
CA VAL A 75 -1.13 6.37 -6.42
C VAL A 75 -1.57 7.31 -5.29
N SER A 76 -2.70 7.04 -4.65
CA SER A 76 -3.08 7.74 -3.40
C SER A 76 -2.85 6.85 -2.19
N ALA A 77 -2.31 7.45 -1.12
CA ALA A 77 -2.02 6.78 0.15
C ALA A 77 -2.64 7.57 1.32
N PRO A 78 -2.72 6.98 2.54
CA PRO A 78 -3.23 7.65 3.73
C PRO A 78 -2.54 8.99 4.00
N GLY A 79 -3.21 9.90 4.72
CA GLY A 79 -2.69 11.24 4.98
C GLY A 79 -2.84 12.22 3.82
N GLY A 80 -3.61 11.87 2.78
CA GLY A 80 -3.85 12.73 1.63
C GLY A 80 -2.69 12.74 0.61
N ILE A 81 -1.81 11.75 0.71
CA ILE A 81 -0.64 11.62 -0.16
C ILE A 81 -1.09 11.18 -1.56
N VAL A 82 -0.54 11.85 -2.58
CA VAL A 82 -0.77 11.55 -4.00
C VAL A 82 0.58 11.55 -4.70
N LEU A 83 0.93 10.42 -5.30
CA LEU A 83 2.19 10.18 -6.02
C LEU A 83 1.93 10.04 -7.53
N GLY A 84 2.95 10.34 -8.35
CA GLY A 84 2.90 10.13 -9.80
C GLY A 84 2.07 11.15 -10.59
N ALA A 85 2.05 12.41 -10.12
CA ALA A 85 1.49 13.54 -10.86
C ALA A 85 2.47 14.11 -11.89
#